data_AF-A0A1F9YK22-F1
#
_entry.id   AF-A0A1F9YK22-F1
#
_cell.length_a   1.000
_cell.length_b   1.000
_cell.length_c   1.000
_cell.angle_alpha   90.00
_cell.angle_beta   90.00
_cell.angle_gamma   90.00
#
_symmetry.space_group_name_H-M   'P 1'
#
loop_
_entity.id
_entity.type
_entity.pdbx_description
1 polymer ?
#
loop_
_entity_poly.entity_id
_entity_poly.type
_entity_poly.pdbx_seq_one_letter_code
_entity_poly.pdbx_strand_id
1 'polypeptide(L)'
;MSLLLAALLLSPAAPLPAQEAYGAKGIYPVYETSGQWVIFDKDPRPAQEPPLGTGARFLVVGSSGSELFTVARTSATYGGACRRNKPLKLRAALLRGPRSAVGTPIIGIKVKAGFSLKGSQARVAALRGEVDEGTYSRLGSAVKAAVAADVRSGAFRFALDDNPGAAPPQDVRPDDIQMKIDFGARVRIRGLEDTFALIEGSQVSATFRRCLRLASAGVLLGDCVEMPHALMAETALLRFVEYDPSGDGRPLLLAYTPEAPLWGAERWAFALRAAGPRPVLADAMDPRCREGF
;
A
#
# COMPACT_ATOMS: atom_id res chain seq x y z
N MET A 1 19.08 -49.62 -20.00
CA MET A 1 19.10 -48.52 -20.99
C MET A 1 17.65 -48.19 -21.29
N SER A 2 17.07 -47.19 -20.61
CA SER A 2 16.87 -45.81 -21.11
C SER A 2 15.75 -45.78 -22.17
N LEU A 3 14.64 -45.05 -22.06
CA LEU A 3 14.30 -43.84 -21.33
C LEU A 3 12.84 -43.90 -20.85
N LEU A 4 12.60 -43.52 -19.59
CA LEU A 4 11.29 -43.12 -19.12
C LEU A 4 10.94 -41.74 -19.70
N LEU A 5 9.79 -41.69 -20.36
CA LEU A 5 9.19 -40.50 -20.94
C LEU A 5 9.02 -39.39 -19.89
N ALA A 6 9.50 -38.21 -20.26
CA ALA A 6 9.35 -36.96 -19.54
C ALA A 6 7.88 -36.55 -19.44
N ALA A 7 7.26 -36.87 -18.31
CA ALA A 7 6.02 -36.29 -17.82
C ALA A 7 6.31 -35.52 -16.51
N LEU A 8 7.10 -34.45 -16.63
CA LEU A 8 7.14 -33.34 -15.66
C LEU A 8 6.43 -32.17 -16.35
N LEU A 9 5.10 -32.22 -16.45
CA LEU A 9 4.24 -31.48 -15.53
C LEU A 9 4.79 -30.08 -15.26
N LEU A 10 4.57 -29.23 -16.27
CA LEU A 10 4.27 -27.80 -16.13
C LEU A 10 3.43 -27.58 -14.86
N SER A 11 4.11 -27.29 -13.76
CA SER A 11 3.43 -26.72 -12.59
C SER A 11 3.18 -25.26 -12.94
N PRO A 12 1.92 -24.77 -12.95
CA PRO A 12 1.67 -23.36 -13.09
C PRO A 12 2.35 -22.66 -11.91
N ALA A 13 3.09 -21.58 -12.19
CA ALA A 13 3.71 -20.74 -11.18
C ALA A 13 2.67 -20.45 -10.09
N ALA A 14 2.96 -20.91 -8.87
CA ALA A 14 2.11 -20.68 -7.72
C ALA A 14 1.84 -19.16 -7.60
N PRO A 15 0.61 -18.75 -7.26
CA PRO A 15 0.33 -17.35 -6.99
C PRO A 15 1.26 -16.85 -5.88
N LEU A 16 1.87 -15.68 -6.10
CA LEU A 16 2.73 -14.99 -5.14
C LEU A 16 2.10 -15.05 -3.74
N PRO A 17 2.77 -15.63 -2.73
CA PRO A 17 2.23 -15.63 -1.38
C PRO A 17 2.34 -14.22 -0.78
N ALA A 18 1.20 -13.78 -0.26
CA ALA A 18 1.03 -12.75 0.77
C ALA A 18 1.40 -11.31 0.39
N GLN A 19 0.44 -10.62 -0.22
CA GLN A 19 -0.02 -9.36 0.35
C GLN A 19 -0.20 -9.60 1.86
N GLU A 20 0.70 -9.05 2.69
CA GLU A 20 0.75 -9.43 4.11
C GLU A 20 -0.62 -9.21 4.76
N ALA A 21 -1.14 -10.25 5.44
CA ALA A 21 -2.46 -10.24 6.05
C ALA A 21 -2.69 -8.99 6.91
N TYR A 22 -3.95 -8.54 7.02
CA TYR A 22 -4.32 -7.40 7.85
C TYR A 22 -3.70 -7.48 9.26
N GLY A 23 -3.00 -6.44 9.71
CA GLY A 23 -2.35 -6.45 11.03
C GLY A 23 -1.07 -7.29 11.09
N ALA A 24 -0.57 -7.83 9.97
CA ALA A 24 0.72 -8.50 9.90
C ALA A 24 1.81 -7.58 10.45
N LYS A 25 2.69 -8.15 11.29
CA LYS A 25 3.78 -7.44 11.96
C LYS A 25 3.33 -6.30 12.90
N GLY A 26 2.05 -6.24 13.26
CA GLY A 26 1.51 -5.24 14.17
C GLY A 26 1.30 -3.87 13.55
N ILE A 27 1.21 -3.77 12.21
CA ILE A 27 0.89 -2.54 11.49
C ILE A 27 -0.57 -2.57 11.06
N TYR A 28 -1.31 -1.51 11.39
CA TYR A 28 -2.74 -1.42 11.15
C TYR A 28 -3.07 -0.11 10.42
N PRO A 29 -4.08 -0.10 9.52
CA PRO A 29 -4.59 1.14 8.96
C PRO A 29 -5.38 1.89 10.04
N VAL A 30 -5.20 3.21 10.11
CA VAL A 30 -5.95 4.08 11.01
C VAL A 30 -6.81 5.02 10.18
N TYR A 31 -8.09 5.01 10.48
CA TYR A 31 -9.10 5.83 9.82
C TYR A 31 -9.64 6.88 10.77
N GLU A 32 -10.16 7.97 10.20
CA GLU A 32 -10.98 8.92 10.93
C GLU A 32 -12.45 8.75 10.54
N THR A 33 -13.31 8.53 11.54
CA THR A 33 -14.76 8.37 11.36
C THR A 33 -15.49 9.19 12.41
N SER A 34 -16.28 10.18 11.98
CA SER A 34 -17.08 11.04 12.88
C SER A 34 -16.23 11.66 14.00
N GLY A 35 -15.03 12.14 13.67
CA GLY A 35 -14.10 12.72 14.63
C GLY A 35 -13.50 11.71 15.62
N GLN A 36 -13.55 10.40 15.34
CA GLN A 36 -12.88 9.35 16.12
C GLN A 36 -11.83 8.66 15.25
N TRP A 37 -10.69 8.33 15.85
CA TRP A 37 -9.63 7.56 15.17
C TRP A 37 -9.82 6.09 15.46
N VAL A 38 -9.85 5.26 14.42
CA VAL A 38 -10.35 3.90 14.49
C VAL A 38 -9.45 2.94 13.73
N ILE A 39 -9.21 1.77 14.34
CA ILE A 39 -8.67 0.59 13.66
C ILE A 39 -9.78 -0.46 13.58
N PHE A 40 -10.12 -0.91 12.37
CA PHE A 40 -11.14 -1.94 12.15
C PHE A 40 -10.53 -3.34 12.10
N ASP A 41 -10.90 -4.20 13.03
CA ASP A 41 -10.46 -5.60 13.03
C ASP A 41 -11.12 -6.41 11.91
N LYS A 42 -10.44 -6.50 10.77
CA LYS A 42 -10.91 -7.22 9.57
C LYS A 42 -10.59 -8.72 9.58
N ASP A 43 -9.68 -9.15 10.44
CA ASP A 43 -9.31 -10.56 10.62
C ASP A 43 -9.30 -10.91 12.12
N PRO A 44 -10.48 -11.07 12.74
CA PRO A 44 -10.59 -11.40 14.15
C PRO A 44 -10.14 -12.84 14.37
N ARG A 45 -8.84 -13.05 14.61
CA ARG A 45 -8.32 -14.37 15.00
C ARG A 45 -8.89 -14.77 16.36
N PRO A 46 -9.44 -15.99 16.51
CA PRO A 46 -9.85 -16.51 17.79
C PRO A 46 -8.63 -16.92 18.63
N ALA A 47 -8.52 -16.33 19.82
CA ALA A 47 -7.61 -16.66 20.93
C ALA A 47 -6.18 -16.07 20.93
N GLN A 48 -5.74 -15.75 22.17
CA GLN A 48 -4.65 -14.86 22.63
C GLN A 48 -4.92 -13.37 22.37
N GLU A 49 -4.71 -12.55 23.41
CA GLU A 49 -5.18 -11.15 23.54
C GLU A 49 -5.47 -10.47 22.20
N PRO A 50 -6.72 -10.04 21.96
CA PRO A 50 -7.04 -9.39 20.71
C PRO A 50 -6.06 -8.21 20.54
N PRO A 51 -5.34 -8.13 19.40
CA PRO A 51 -4.25 -7.19 19.26
C PRO A 51 -4.68 -5.72 19.47
N LEU A 52 -5.99 -5.48 19.38
CA LEU A 52 -6.73 -4.24 19.49
C LEU A 52 -7.55 -4.12 20.80
N GLY A 53 -7.16 -4.81 21.87
CA GLY A 53 -7.82 -4.70 23.19
C GLY A 53 -7.64 -3.33 23.86
N THR A 54 -8.54 -2.98 24.79
CA THR A 54 -8.44 -1.75 25.58
C THR A 54 -7.09 -1.65 26.30
N GLY A 55 -6.47 -0.47 26.27
CA GLY A 55 -5.14 -0.22 26.83
C GLY A 55 -3.98 -0.57 25.90
N ALA A 56 -4.21 -1.27 24.78
CA ALA A 56 -3.17 -1.49 23.78
C ALA A 56 -2.63 -0.16 23.24
N ARG A 57 -1.31 -0.08 23.08
CA ARG A 57 -0.59 1.14 22.66
C ARG A 57 -0.19 1.07 21.20
N PHE A 58 -0.36 2.17 20.50
CA PHE A 58 -0.01 2.33 19.09
C PHE A 58 0.81 3.59 18.90
N LEU A 59 1.90 3.49 18.15
CA LEU A 59 2.51 4.63 17.49
C LEU A 59 1.70 4.93 16.23
N VAL A 60 0.91 5.99 16.24
CA VAL A 60 0.15 6.42 15.07
C VAL A 60 1.02 7.36 14.26
N VAL A 61 1.20 7.02 12.98
CA VAL A 61 1.91 7.84 12.00
C VAL A 61 0.87 8.46 11.06
N GLY A 62 0.98 9.77 10.86
CA GLY A 62 0.07 10.55 10.06
C GLY A 62 0.77 11.46 9.06
N SER A 63 0.00 12.38 8.49
CA SER A 63 0.45 13.29 7.44
C SER A 63 1.56 14.24 7.85
N SER A 64 1.66 14.56 9.15
CA SER A 64 2.55 15.62 9.66
C SER A 64 3.54 15.12 10.70
N GLY A 65 3.25 13.98 11.34
CA GLY A 65 4.09 13.47 12.42
C GLY A 65 3.61 12.12 12.94
N SER A 66 4.12 11.73 14.10
CA SER A 66 3.72 10.51 14.77
C SER A 66 3.66 10.70 16.28
N GLU A 67 2.72 10.04 16.93
CA GLU A 67 2.56 10.12 18.39
C GLU A 67 1.88 8.85 18.97
N LEU A 68 1.93 8.68 20.29
CA LEU A 68 1.40 7.53 20.99
C LEU A 68 -0.07 7.69 21.32
N PHE A 69 -0.81 6.65 20.94
CA PHE A 69 -2.24 6.50 21.20
C PHE A 69 -2.48 5.23 21.98
N THR A 70 -3.59 5.21 22.71
CA THR A 70 -4.08 4.02 23.40
C THR A 70 -5.46 3.67 22.90
N VAL A 71 -5.78 2.38 22.86
CA VAL A 71 -7.15 1.93 22.63
C VAL A 71 -7.97 2.28 23.87
N ALA A 72 -8.87 3.25 23.75
CA ALA A 72 -9.72 3.68 24.86
C ALA A 72 -10.88 2.71 25.09
N ARG A 73 -11.45 2.20 24.00
CA ARG A 73 -12.50 1.17 24.03
C ARG A 73 -12.56 0.45 22.69
N THR A 74 -13.17 -0.73 22.71
CA THR A 74 -13.56 -1.47 21.52
C THR A 74 -15.08 -1.45 21.35
N SER A 75 -15.57 -1.28 20.13
CA SER A 75 -17.00 -1.33 19.81
C SER A 75 -17.25 -2.21 18.59
N ALA A 76 -18.47 -2.73 18.43
CA ALA A 76 -18.90 -3.30 17.16
C ALA A 76 -19.41 -2.17 16.26
N THR A 77 -19.02 -2.17 14.98
CA THR A 77 -19.43 -1.15 14.02
C THR A 77 -19.60 -1.74 12.62
N TYR A 78 -20.35 -1.05 11.78
CA TYR A 78 -20.49 -1.35 10.35
C TYR A 78 -19.66 -0.34 9.54
N GLY A 79 -19.28 -0.71 8.31
CA GLY A 79 -18.66 0.23 7.37
C GLY A 79 -17.13 0.22 7.30
N GLY A 80 -16.44 -0.72 7.98
CA GLY A 80 -15.01 -0.93 7.79
C GLY A 80 -14.65 -1.88 6.64
N ALA A 81 -15.56 -2.80 6.29
CA ALA A 81 -15.42 -3.74 5.17
C ALA A 81 -16.77 -4.27 4.68
N CYS A 82 -16.77 -4.78 3.45
CA CYS A 82 -17.90 -5.46 2.82
C CYS A 82 -17.58 -6.91 2.48
N ARG A 83 -18.62 -7.74 2.38
CA ARG A 83 -18.57 -9.05 1.72
C ARG A 83 -19.83 -9.22 0.88
N ARG A 84 -19.66 -9.47 -0.44
CA ARG A 84 -20.79 -9.60 -1.39
C ARG A 84 -21.75 -8.40 -1.31
N ASN A 85 -21.19 -7.18 -1.36
CA ASN A 85 -21.92 -5.90 -1.25
C ASN A 85 -22.76 -5.72 0.03
N LYS A 86 -22.48 -6.48 1.10
CA LYS A 86 -23.12 -6.31 2.41
C LYS A 86 -22.10 -5.84 3.44
N PRO A 87 -22.45 -4.85 4.29
CA PRO A 87 -21.57 -4.39 5.36
C PRO A 87 -21.28 -5.52 6.34
N LEU A 88 -20.01 -5.71 6.67
CA LEU A 88 -19.60 -6.61 7.75
C LEU A 88 -19.66 -5.88 9.09
N LYS A 89 -20.23 -6.56 10.10
CA LYS A 89 -20.10 -6.12 11.48
C LYS A 89 -18.68 -6.45 11.95
N LEU A 90 -17.87 -5.42 12.16
CA LEU A 90 -16.48 -5.55 12.60
C LEU A 90 -16.32 -5.07 14.02
N ARG A 91 -15.31 -5.59 14.71
CA ARG A 91 -14.79 -4.94 15.92
C ARG A 91 -13.95 -3.74 15.50
N ALA A 92 -14.10 -2.62 16.19
CA ALA A 92 -13.34 -1.40 15.99
C ALA A 92 -12.68 -1.00 17.31
N ALA A 93 -11.41 -0.64 17.27
CA ALA A 93 -10.69 -0.05 18.39
C ALA A 93 -10.63 1.47 18.23
N LEU A 94 -11.20 2.20 19.18
CA LEU A 94 -11.15 3.65 19.21
C LEU A 94 -9.87 4.13 19.90
N LEU A 95 -9.10 4.94 19.19
CA LEU A 95 -7.82 5.46 19.65
C LEU A 95 -7.99 6.81 20.34
N ARG A 96 -7.30 6.96 21.48
CA ARG A 96 -7.19 8.22 22.23
C ARG A 96 -5.72 8.62 22.33
N GLY A 97 -5.45 9.89 22.01
CA GLY A 97 -4.11 10.46 22.00
C GLY A 97 -4.11 11.86 21.38
N PRO A 98 -2.95 12.54 21.35
CA PRO A 98 -2.82 13.91 20.85
C PRO A 98 -2.77 13.94 19.31
N ARG A 99 -3.87 14.40 18.69
CA ARG A 99 -4.04 14.36 17.23
C ARG A 99 -3.28 15.46 16.48
N SER A 100 -3.08 16.61 17.11
CA SER A 100 -2.49 17.79 16.47
C SER A 100 -1.07 17.54 15.94
N ALA A 101 -0.27 16.74 16.65
CA ALA A 101 1.11 16.42 16.26
C ALA A 101 1.20 15.40 15.11
N VAL A 102 0.10 14.74 14.76
CA VAL A 102 0.07 13.65 13.78
C VAL A 102 -0.55 14.09 12.46
N GLY A 103 -1.53 14.99 12.49
CA GLY A 103 -2.31 15.37 11.31
C GLY A 103 -3.33 14.27 10.94
N THR A 104 -3.53 14.01 9.65
CA THR A 104 -4.41 12.93 9.19
C THR A 104 -3.79 11.57 9.52
N PRO A 105 -4.48 10.66 10.21
CA PRO A 105 -3.91 9.37 10.57
C PRO A 105 -3.82 8.45 9.35
N ILE A 106 -2.73 7.70 9.25
CA ILE A 106 -2.48 6.78 8.14
C ILE A 106 -2.34 5.34 8.66
N ILE A 107 -1.33 5.09 9.49
CA ILE A 107 -1.08 3.77 10.09
C ILE A 107 -0.91 3.86 11.60
N GLY A 108 -1.13 2.74 12.28
CA GLY A 108 -0.84 2.51 13.68
C GLY A 108 0.09 1.31 13.81
N ILE A 109 1.23 1.49 14.47
CA ILE A 109 2.19 0.43 14.76
C ILE A 109 2.02 0.03 16.22
N LYS A 110 1.65 -1.22 16.49
CA LYS A 110 1.52 -1.71 17.87
C LYS A 110 2.87 -1.65 18.57
N VAL A 111 2.91 -1.01 19.74
CA VAL A 111 4.13 -0.89 20.54
C VAL A 111 3.97 -1.55 21.90
N LYS A 112 5.10 -1.93 22.50
CA LYS A 112 5.14 -2.49 23.85
C LYS A 112 4.75 -1.44 24.90
N ALA A 113 4.27 -1.88 26.06
CA ALA A 113 3.79 -1.01 27.14
C ALA A 113 4.83 0.03 27.61
N GLY A 114 6.13 -0.24 27.51
CA GLY A 114 7.21 0.68 27.89
C GLY A 114 7.76 1.59 26.77
N PHE A 115 7.20 1.55 25.56
CA PHE A 115 7.72 2.35 24.44
C PHE A 115 7.54 3.87 24.69
N SER A 116 8.57 4.64 24.30
CA SER A 116 8.62 6.10 24.43
C SER A 116 9.25 6.71 23.18
N LEU A 117 8.71 7.86 22.75
CA LEU A 117 9.20 8.59 21.58
C LEU A 117 10.41 9.48 21.86
N LYS A 118 10.72 9.81 23.12
CA LYS A 118 11.77 10.79 23.47
C LYS A 118 13.18 10.40 22.99
N GLY A 119 13.44 9.12 22.71
CA GLY A 119 14.71 8.64 22.16
C GLY A 119 14.64 8.26 20.67
N SER A 120 13.53 8.53 20.00
CA SER A 120 13.32 8.15 18.60
C SER A 120 14.07 9.12 17.67
N GLN A 121 14.72 8.56 16.65
CA GLN A 121 15.26 9.32 15.52
C GLN A 121 14.28 9.33 14.33
N ALA A 122 13.02 8.98 14.59
CA ALA A 122 12.03 8.86 13.55
C ALA A 122 11.78 10.18 12.82
N ARG A 123 11.62 10.10 11.50
CA ARG A 123 11.35 11.23 10.63
C ARG A 123 10.06 10.99 9.89
N VAL A 124 9.23 12.03 9.80
CA VAL A 124 8.02 12.06 8.99
C VAL A 124 8.14 13.23 8.05
N ALA A 125 8.03 12.98 6.75
CA ALA A 125 8.11 14.01 5.72
C ALA A 125 6.99 13.80 4.69
N ALA A 126 6.14 14.81 4.53
CA ALA A 126 5.18 14.83 3.43
C ALA A 126 5.94 14.98 2.11
N LEU A 127 5.64 14.11 1.14
CA LEU A 127 6.27 14.11 -0.17
C LEU A 127 5.40 14.88 -1.16
N ARG A 128 6.03 15.76 -1.94
CA ARG A 128 5.41 16.46 -3.06
C ARG A 128 5.71 15.70 -4.34
N GLY A 129 4.75 15.69 -5.26
CA GLY A 129 4.96 15.13 -6.59
C GLY A 129 5.87 16.04 -7.40
N GLU A 130 6.97 15.49 -7.88
CA GLU A 130 8.02 16.15 -8.65
C GLU A 130 8.13 15.52 -10.05
N VAL A 131 7.01 15.07 -10.61
CA VAL A 131 6.98 14.50 -11.96
C VAL A 131 7.04 15.64 -12.99
N ASP A 132 8.09 15.62 -13.79
CA ASP A 132 8.35 16.56 -14.87
C ASP A 132 8.82 15.84 -16.14
N GLU A 133 9.04 16.59 -17.23
CA GLU A 133 9.56 16.02 -18.49
C GLU A 133 10.91 15.30 -18.32
N GLY A 134 11.77 15.79 -17.42
CA GLY A 134 13.05 15.16 -17.10
C GLY A 134 12.88 13.76 -16.50
N THR A 135 11.84 13.56 -15.69
CA THR A 135 11.45 12.26 -15.14
C THR A 135 11.04 11.30 -16.26
N TYR A 136 10.23 11.75 -17.22
CA TYR A 136 9.84 10.93 -18.37
C TYR A 136 11.04 10.59 -19.26
N SER A 137 11.94 11.54 -19.53
CA SER A 137 13.16 11.32 -20.31
C SER A 137 14.07 10.27 -19.66
N ARG A 138 14.22 10.33 -18.34
CA ARG A 138 15.12 9.44 -17.59
C ARG A 138 14.53 8.04 -17.38
N LEU A 139 13.24 7.91 -17.09
CA LEU A 139 12.63 6.66 -16.60
C LEU A 139 11.57 6.08 -17.53
N GLY A 140 10.98 6.85 -18.45
CA GLY A 140 9.83 6.43 -19.24
C GLY A 140 10.10 5.15 -20.06
N SER A 141 11.23 5.08 -20.75
CA SER A 141 11.62 3.89 -21.53
C SER A 141 11.87 2.68 -20.63
N ALA A 142 12.50 2.87 -19.47
CA ALA A 142 12.75 1.79 -18.51
C ALA A 142 11.43 1.24 -17.93
N VAL A 143 10.47 2.11 -17.61
CA VAL A 143 9.14 1.72 -17.13
C VAL A 143 8.39 0.94 -18.21
N LYS A 144 8.33 1.43 -19.45
CA LYS A 144 7.68 0.70 -20.55
C LYS A 144 8.32 -0.66 -20.79
N ALA A 145 9.64 -0.75 -20.76
CA ALA A 145 10.36 -2.02 -20.90
C ALA A 145 10.02 -3.00 -19.76
N ALA A 146 9.94 -2.51 -18.51
CA ALA A 146 9.55 -3.31 -17.37
C ALA A 146 8.09 -3.79 -17.48
N VAL A 147 7.16 -2.94 -17.94
CA VAL A 147 5.77 -3.34 -18.18
C VAL A 147 5.67 -4.41 -19.26
N ALA A 148 6.41 -4.28 -20.37
CA ALA A 148 6.46 -5.31 -21.40
C ALA A 148 7.00 -6.65 -20.86
N ALA A 149 8.00 -6.60 -19.97
CA ALA A 149 8.51 -7.80 -19.29
C ALA A 149 7.47 -8.41 -18.34
N ASP A 150 6.74 -7.58 -17.59
CA ASP A 150 5.66 -8.01 -16.70
C ASP A 150 4.52 -8.69 -17.47
N VAL A 151 4.20 -8.21 -18.68
CA VAL A 151 3.21 -8.85 -19.55
C VAL A 151 3.69 -10.24 -19.99
N ARG A 152 4.93 -10.34 -20.47
CA ARG A 152 5.53 -11.62 -20.91
C ARG A 152 5.66 -12.65 -19.78
N SER A 153 5.96 -12.20 -18.56
CA SER A 153 6.05 -13.08 -17.39
C SER A 153 4.68 -13.45 -16.82
N GLY A 154 3.60 -12.80 -17.28
CA GLY A 154 2.27 -12.93 -16.73
C GLY A 154 2.10 -12.27 -15.36
N ALA A 155 3.01 -11.37 -14.95
CA ALA A 155 2.89 -10.53 -13.76
C ALA A 155 1.98 -9.31 -13.99
N PHE A 156 1.74 -8.91 -15.25
CA PHE A 156 0.74 -7.91 -15.61
C PHE A 156 -0.65 -8.56 -15.60
N ARG A 157 -1.26 -8.66 -14.42
CA ARG A 157 -2.63 -9.15 -14.25
C ARG A 157 -3.53 -8.01 -13.82
N PHE A 158 -4.78 -8.06 -14.26
CA PHE A 158 -5.84 -7.23 -13.71
C PHE A 158 -6.98 -8.13 -13.28
N ALA A 159 -7.09 -8.32 -11.98
CA ALA A 159 -8.24 -8.93 -11.36
C ALA A 159 -8.87 -7.86 -10.46
N LEU A 160 -9.95 -7.23 -10.95
CA LEU A 160 -10.93 -6.69 -10.01
C LEU A 160 -11.63 -7.87 -9.36
N ASP A 161 -12.08 -7.70 -8.11
CA ASP A 161 -12.67 -8.75 -7.28
C ASP A 161 -13.81 -9.57 -7.93
N ASP A 162 -14.34 -9.16 -9.09
CA ASP A 162 -15.49 -9.81 -9.75
C ASP A 162 -15.34 -10.11 -11.26
N ASN A 163 -14.19 -9.85 -11.91
CA ASN A 163 -14.00 -10.30 -13.30
C ASN A 163 -12.51 -10.35 -13.69
N PRO A 164 -11.94 -11.51 -14.04
CA PRO A 164 -10.64 -11.52 -14.69
C PRO A 164 -10.78 -10.77 -16.01
N GLY A 165 -10.12 -9.63 -16.14
CA GLY A 165 -10.09 -8.90 -17.40
C GLY A 165 -9.54 -9.80 -18.52
N ALA A 166 -9.79 -9.43 -19.78
CA ALA A 166 -9.17 -10.13 -20.90
C ALA A 166 -7.65 -10.19 -20.71
N ALA A 167 -7.05 -11.37 -20.92
CA ALA A 167 -5.61 -11.52 -20.81
C ALA A 167 -4.92 -10.55 -21.78
N PRO A 168 -3.90 -9.79 -21.33
CA PRO A 168 -3.17 -8.91 -22.23
C PRO A 168 -2.48 -9.76 -23.32
N PRO A 169 -2.27 -9.20 -24.52
CA PRO A 169 -1.51 -9.88 -25.56
C PRO A 169 -0.10 -10.23 -25.04
N GLN A 170 0.42 -11.41 -25.38
CA GLN A 170 1.71 -11.90 -24.86
C GLN A 170 2.91 -11.18 -25.48
N ASP A 171 2.75 -10.62 -26.68
CA ASP A 171 3.80 -9.92 -27.41
C ASP A 171 3.48 -8.42 -27.49
N VAL A 172 3.71 -7.72 -26.37
CA VAL A 172 3.52 -6.27 -26.26
C VAL A 172 4.84 -5.56 -26.46
N ARG A 173 4.90 -4.68 -27.46
CA ARG A 173 6.05 -3.81 -27.66
C ARG A 173 5.93 -2.59 -26.74
N PRO A 174 7.05 -2.02 -26.25
CA PRO A 174 7.03 -0.83 -25.39
C PRO A 174 6.23 0.35 -25.95
N ASP A 175 6.20 0.52 -27.26
CA ASP A 175 5.49 1.62 -27.93
C ASP A 175 3.97 1.46 -27.92
N ASP A 176 3.48 0.22 -27.76
CA ASP A 176 2.04 -0.08 -27.68
C ASP A 176 1.50 0.13 -26.25
N ILE A 177 2.38 0.49 -25.29
CA ILE A 177 2.03 0.73 -23.89
C ILE A 177 1.75 2.22 -23.68
N GLN A 178 0.51 2.52 -23.29
CA GLN A 178 0.17 3.84 -22.77
C GLN A 178 0.60 3.89 -21.31
N MET A 179 1.42 4.87 -20.95
CA MET A 179 2.02 4.97 -19.62
C MET A 179 2.02 6.41 -19.15
N LYS A 180 1.68 6.61 -17.87
CA LYS A 180 1.77 7.89 -17.18
C LYS A 180 2.41 7.66 -15.81
N ILE A 181 3.33 8.54 -15.43
CA ILE A 181 3.84 8.62 -14.06
C ILE A 181 2.96 9.66 -13.34
N ASP A 182 2.10 9.19 -12.43
CA ASP A 182 1.13 10.02 -11.72
C ASP A 182 1.75 10.74 -10.52
N PHE A 183 2.75 10.10 -9.91
CA PHE A 183 3.49 10.65 -8.78
C PHE A 183 4.94 10.19 -8.85
N GLY A 184 5.83 11.03 -8.36
CA GLY A 184 7.25 10.76 -8.29
C GLY A 184 7.86 11.66 -7.23
N ALA A 185 8.67 11.10 -6.34
CA ALA A 185 9.35 11.87 -5.32
C ALA A 185 10.70 11.24 -4.97
N ARG A 186 11.66 12.10 -4.63
CA ARG A 186 12.91 11.65 -4.04
C ARG A 186 12.66 11.10 -2.65
N VAL A 187 13.26 9.95 -2.38
CA VAL A 187 13.22 9.27 -1.07
C VAL A 187 14.63 8.95 -0.65
N ARG A 188 14.92 8.84 0.65
CA ARG A 188 16.27 8.49 1.12
C ARG A 188 16.34 7.02 1.52
N ILE A 189 17.11 6.23 0.77
CA ILE A 189 17.32 4.81 1.08
C ILE A 189 18.79 4.54 1.34
N ARG A 190 19.09 3.87 2.45
CA ARG A 190 20.44 3.53 2.87
C ARG A 190 21.16 2.71 1.80
N GLY A 191 22.35 3.18 1.41
CA GLY A 191 23.22 2.50 0.44
C GLY A 191 22.82 2.71 -1.02
N LEU A 192 21.87 3.60 -1.29
CA LEU A 192 21.50 4.01 -2.63
C LEU A 192 21.67 5.53 -2.80
N GLU A 193 21.87 5.94 -4.05
CA GLU A 193 21.97 7.33 -4.46
C GLU A 193 20.86 7.67 -5.46
N ASP A 194 20.46 8.96 -5.52
CA ASP A 194 19.41 9.48 -6.40
C ASP A 194 18.17 8.57 -6.46
N THR A 195 17.66 8.19 -5.29
CA THR A 195 16.51 7.29 -5.18
C THR A 195 15.19 8.02 -5.40
N PHE A 196 14.37 7.45 -6.27
CA PHE A 196 13.12 8.03 -6.71
C PHE A 196 12.00 6.99 -6.63
N ALA A 197 11.02 7.22 -5.76
CA ALA A 197 9.82 6.40 -5.71
C ALA A 197 8.79 7.00 -6.68
N LEU A 198 8.16 6.17 -7.50
CA LEU A 198 7.19 6.63 -8.49
C LEU A 198 5.96 5.73 -8.52
N ILE A 199 4.81 6.34 -8.76
CA ILE A 199 3.57 5.65 -9.05
C ILE A 199 3.28 5.84 -10.53
N GLU A 200 3.23 4.74 -11.26
CA GLU A 200 2.83 4.74 -12.65
C GLU A 200 1.49 4.03 -12.88
N GLY A 201 0.72 4.57 -13.81
CA GLY A 201 -0.39 3.92 -14.47
C GLY A 201 0.05 3.45 -15.85
N SER A 202 -0.16 2.17 -16.14
CA SER A 202 0.15 1.58 -17.44
C SER A 202 -1.06 0.86 -18.00
N GLN A 203 -1.39 1.13 -19.25
CA GLN A 203 -2.48 0.50 -19.98
C GLN A 203 -1.93 -0.29 -21.16
N VAL A 204 -2.38 -1.55 -21.25
CA VAL A 204 -2.08 -2.50 -22.32
C VAL A 204 -3.41 -3.05 -22.80
N SER A 205 -3.82 -2.68 -24.02
CA SER A 205 -5.16 -2.99 -24.55
C SER A 205 -6.26 -2.46 -23.60
N ALA A 206 -7.21 -3.31 -23.18
CA ALA A 206 -8.27 -2.99 -22.23
C ALA A 206 -7.83 -3.07 -20.75
N THR A 207 -6.58 -3.44 -20.49
CA THR A 207 -6.10 -3.76 -19.15
C THR A 207 -5.23 -2.63 -18.61
N PHE A 208 -5.60 -2.07 -17.45
CA PHE A 208 -4.83 -1.04 -16.77
C PHE A 208 -4.24 -1.58 -15.47
N ARG A 209 -3.03 -1.17 -15.12
CA ARG A 209 -2.39 -1.49 -13.85
C ARG A 209 -1.72 -0.25 -13.26
N ARG A 210 -1.94 -0.03 -11.97
CA ARG A 210 -1.21 0.96 -11.17
C ARG A 210 -0.15 0.26 -10.34
N CYS A 211 1.04 0.82 -10.32
CA CYS A 211 2.21 0.21 -9.71
C CYS A 211 2.97 1.26 -8.90
N LEU A 212 3.54 0.83 -7.79
CA LEU A 212 4.66 1.52 -7.16
C LEU A 212 5.96 0.90 -7.65
N ARG A 213 6.86 1.76 -8.13
CA ARG A 213 8.24 1.40 -8.45
C ARG A 213 9.23 2.25 -7.68
N LEU A 214 10.44 1.70 -7.55
CA LEU A 214 11.59 2.40 -7.03
C LEU A 214 12.64 2.47 -8.13
N ALA A 215 13.28 3.62 -8.27
CA ALA A 215 14.43 3.81 -9.14
C ALA A 215 15.63 4.33 -8.33
N SER A 216 16.84 4.03 -8.79
CA SER A 216 18.09 4.62 -8.30
C SER A 216 19.03 4.78 -9.48
N ALA A 217 19.63 5.97 -9.61
CA ALA A 217 20.55 6.29 -10.72
C ALA A 217 19.99 5.95 -12.12
N GLY A 218 18.69 6.15 -12.34
CA GLY A 218 18.00 5.88 -13.61
C GLY A 218 17.61 4.42 -13.86
N VAL A 219 17.90 3.51 -12.93
CA VAL A 219 17.57 2.08 -13.06
C VAL A 219 16.43 1.72 -12.10
N LEU A 220 15.46 0.94 -12.58
CA LEU A 220 14.38 0.41 -11.75
C LEU A 220 14.89 -0.71 -10.83
N LEU A 221 14.48 -0.66 -9.57
CA LEU A 221 14.85 -1.59 -8.52
C LEU A 221 13.67 -2.47 -8.13
N GLY A 222 13.87 -3.78 -8.23
CA GLY A 222 12.86 -4.78 -7.89
C GLY A 222 11.65 -4.77 -8.82
N ASP A 223 10.63 -5.53 -8.42
CA ASP A 223 9.40 -5.68 -9.18
C ASP A 223 8.42 -4.52 -8.90
N CYS A 224 7.42 -4.37 -9.76
CA CYS A 224 6.28 -3.52 -9.45
C CYS A 224 5.54 -4.06 -8.22
N VAL A 225 5.21 -3.18 -7.28
CA VAL A 225 4.20 -3.45 -6.26
C VAL A 225 2.87 -2.93 -6.76
N GLU A 226 1.99 -3.85 -7.16
CA GLU A 226 0.68 -3.50 -7.69
C GLU A 226 -0.21 -2.85 -6.63
N MET A 227 -0.85 -1.76 -7.00
CA MET A 227 -1.82 -1.02 -6.18
C MET A 227 -3.21 -1.19 -6.80
N PRO A 228 -3.96 -2.27 -6.47
CA PRO A 228 -5.22 -2.64 -7.10
C PRO A 228 -6.24 -1.50 -7.20
N HIS A 229 -7.04 -1.59 -8.26
CA HIS A 229 -7.73 -0.50 -8.95
C HIS A 229 -9.16 -0.21 -8.48
N ALA A 230 -9.73 -0.91 -7.49
CA ALA A 230 -11.17 -0.79 -7.19
C ALA A 230 -11.65 0.66 -6.89
N LEU A 231 -10.73 1.58 -6.59
CA LEU A 231 -10.97 2.96 -6.18
C LEU A 231 -10.44 4.01 -7.17
N MET A 232 -10.26 3.63 -8.45
CA MET A 232 -9.32 4.27 -9.37
C MET A 232 -9.47 5.75 -9.73
N ALA A 233 -10.47 6.49 -9.28
CA ALA A 233 -10.66 7.81 -9.85
C ALA A 233 -9.65 8.88 -9.37
N GLU A 234 -8.83 8.66 -8.33
CA GLU A 234 -8.10 9.78 -7.71
C GLU A 234 -6.69 9.45 -7.19
N THR A 235 -5.77 9.02 -8.06
CA THR A 235 -4.32 9.23 -7.77
C THR A 235 -4.02 10.69 -7.42
N ALA A 236 -4.80 11.63 -7.98
CA ALA A 236 -4.78 13.05 -7.63
C ALA A 236 -5.11 13.35 -6.15
N LEU A 237 -5.88 12.49 -5.45
CA LEU A 237 -6.14 12.63 -4.01
C LEU A 237 -5.19 11.83 -3.14
N LEU A 238 -4.45 10.85 -3.69
CA LEU A 238 -3.40 10.20 -2.93
C LEU A 238 -2.36 11.23 -2.50
N ARG A 239 -2.02 11.16 -1.22
CA ARG A 239 -0.95 11.92 -0.59
C ARG A 239 0.08 10.92 -0.08
N PHE A 240 1.34 11.31 -0.17
CA PHE A 240 2.46 10.44 0.16
C PHE A 240 3.26 11.03 1.30
N VAL A 241 3.69 10.17 2.20
CA VAL A 241 4.52 10.52 3.36
C VAL A 241 5.65 9.51 3.44
N GLU A 242 6.88 10.00 3.58
CA GLU A 242 8.01 9.20 4.00
C GLU A 242 8.01 9.13 5.54
N TYR A 243 8.04 7.91 6.08
CA TYR A 243 8.27 7.67 7.50
C TYR A 243 9.51 6.80 7.70
N ASP A 244 10.60 7.38 8.20
CA ASP A 244 11.79 6.64 8.57
C ASP A 244 11.83 6.45 10.09
N PRO A 245 11.51 5.25 10.62
CA PRO A 245 11.42 5.04 12.07
C PRO A 245 12.76 5.15 12.80
N SER A 246 13.88 4.88 12.11
CA SER A 246 15.23 4.88 12.69
C SER A 246 16.07 6.07 12.24
N GLY A 247 15.64 6.82 11.23
CA GLY A 247 16.42 7.89 10.63
C GLY A 247 17.69 7.40 9.90
N ASP A 248 17.83 6.09 9.69
CA ASP A 248 19.01 5.45 9.11
C ASP A 248 18.86 5.16 7.61
N GLY A 249 17.81 5.68 6.97
CA GLY A 249 17.51 5.47 5.56
C GLY A 249 16.76 4.17 5.29
N ARG A 250 15.86 3.75 6.18
CA ARG A 250 15.00 2.57 5.98
C ARG A 250 13.52 2.93 5.98
N PRO A 251 13.09 3.89 5.14
CA PRO A 251 11.76 4.46 5.22
C PRO A 251 10.67 3.45 4.88
N LEU A 252 9.49 3.77 5.39
CA LEU A 252 8.21 3.38 4.83
C LEU A 252 7.73 4.53 3.94
N LEU A 253 7.25 4.21 2.75
CA LEU A 253 6.41 5.11 1.97
C LEU A 253 4.96 4.82 2.36
N LEU A 254 4.27 5.82 2.88
CA LEU A 254 2.87 5.75 3.24
C LEU A 254 2.06 6.49 2.18
N ALA A 255 0.98 5.86 1.69
CA ALA A 255 0.03 6.51 0.79
C ALA A 255 -1.36 6.53 1.43
N TYR A 256 -2.03 7.66 1.37
CA TYR A 256 -3.34 7.84 2.00
C TYR A 256 -4.20 8.84 1.26
N THR A 257 -5.52 8.71 1.39
CA THR A 257 -6.47 9.75 1.00
C THR A 257 -6.85 10.60 2.23
N PRO A 258 -6.75 11.95 2.15
CA PRO A 258 -7.01 12.85 3.27
C PRO A 258 -8.51 12.97 3.58
N GLU A 259 -9.33 12.94 2.54
CA GLU A 259 -10.78 12.92 2.61
C GLU A 259 -11.27 11.56 2.14
N ALA A 260 -12.50 11.19 2.49
CA ALA A 260 -13.13 10.06 1.81
C ALA A 260 -13.46 10.52 0.39
N PRO A 261 -12.78 10.01 -0.66
CA PRO A 261 -13.28 10.11 -2.03
C PRO A 261 -14.73 9.60 -2.06
N LEU A 262 -15.43 9.89 -3.15
CA LEU A 262 -16.72 9.30 -3.49
C LEU A 262 -16.76 7.75 -3.30
N TRP A 263 -15.59 7.09 -3.26
CA TRP A 263 -15.42 5.63 -3.16
C TRP A 263 -14.53 5.12 -2.01
N GLY A 264 -14.10 5.94 -1.02
CA GLY A 264 -13.57 5.42 0.27
C GLY A 264 -12.12 5.71 0.63
N ALA A 265 -11.74 5.50 1.90
CA ALA A 265 -10.41 5.86 2.38
C ALA A 265 -9.38 4.75 2.10
N GLU A 266 -8.27 5.08 1.43
CA GLU A 266 -7.15 4.17 1.19
C GLU A 266 -6.02 4.39 2.19
N ARG A 267 -5.38 3.30 2.63
CA ARG A 267 -4.21 3.29 3.51
C ARG A 267 -3.23 2.25 3.03
N TRP A 268 -2.11 2.72 2.50
CA TRP A 268 -1.01 1.88 2.05
C TRP A 268 0.26 2.19 2.82
N ALA A 269 1.08 1.16 3.03
CA ALA A 269 2.44 1.33 3.48
C ALA A 269 3.35 0.35 2.72
N PHE A 270 4.51 0.87 2.30
CA PHE A 270 5.51 0.14 1.54
C PHE A 270 6.86 0.30 2.21
N ALA A 271 7.53 -0.80 2.52
CA ALA A 271 8.93 -0.75 2.93
C ALA A 271 9.81 -0.53 1.69
N LEU A 272 10.57 0.57 1.68
CA LEU A 272 11.49 0.87 0.57
C LEU A 272 12.90 0.37 0.91
N ARG A 273 13.44 -0.53 0.10
CA ARG A 273 14.76 -1.13 0.32
C ARG A 273 15.56 -1.19 -0.98
N ALA A 274 16.83 -1.54 -0.90
CA ALA A 274 17.71 -1.67 -2.07
C ALA A 274 17.22 -2.70 -3.10
N ALA A 275 16.51 -3.73 -2.64
CA ALA A 275 15.90 -4.75 -3.50
C ALA A 275 14.59 -4.30 -4.18
N GLY A 276 14.10 -3.09 -3.89
CA GLY A 276 12.81 -2.58 -4.37
C GLY A 276 11.78 -2.32 -3.27
N PRO A 277 10.58 -1.85 -3.65
CA PRO A 277 9.47 -1.66 -2.72
C PRO A 277 8.85 -3.00 -2.31
N ARG A 278 8.33 -3.09 -1.09
CA ARG A 278 7.54 -4.24 -0.62
C ARG A 278 6.31 -3.78 0.14
N PRO A 279 5.09 -4.27 -0.16
CA PRO A 279 3.91 -3.91 0.60
C PRO A 279 4.06 -4.42 2.05
N VAL A 280 3.70 -3.57 3.01
CA VAL A 280 3.55 -3.94 4.43
C VAL A 280 2.13 -3.69 4.95
N LEU A 281 1.39 -2.81 4.27
CA LEU A 281 -0.03 -2.60 4.49
C LEU A 281 -0.69 -2.25 3.15
N ALA A 282 -1.82 -2.89 2.88
CA ALA A 282 -2.70 -2.60 1.76
C ALA A 282 -4.13 -2.70 2.28
N ASP A 283 -4.75 -1.56 2.58
CA ASP A 283 -6.11 -1.55 3.08
C ASP A 283 -6.91 -0.40 2.48
N ALA A 284 -8.20 -0.66 2.29
CA ALA A 284 -9.16 0.36 1.95
C ALA A 284 -10.46 0.17 2.74
N MET A 285 -11.09 1.29 3.08
CA MET A 285 -12.43 1.32 3.63
C MET A 285 -13.42 1.49 2.47
N ASP A 286 -14.09 0.41 2.08
CA ASP A 286 -15.08 0.39 1.01
C ASP A 286 -16.41 1.03 1.46
N PRO A 287 -16.84 2.17 0.89
CA PRO A 287 -18.07 2.84 1.24
C PRO A 287 -19.27 2.30 0.46
N ARG A 288 -19.12 1.40 -0.53
CA ARG A 288 -20.25 0.71 -1.17
C ARG A 288 -21.11 -0.04 -0.16
N CYS A 289 -20.56 -0.30 1.02
CA CYS A 289 -21.29 -0.77 2.20
C CYS A 289 -22.38 0.18 2.72
N ARG A 290 -22.44 1.44 2.27
CA ARG A 290 -23.33 2.49 2.78
C ARG A 290 -24.60 2.69 1.94
N GLU A 291 -24.64 2.23 0.69
CA GLU A 291 -25.83 2.35 -0.18
C GLU A 291 -26.88 1.24 0.07
N GLY A 292 -26.60 0.29 0.96
CA GLY A 292 -27.49 -0.84 1.27
C GLY A 292 -28.44 -0.64 2.46
N PHE A 293 -28.71 0.60 2.88
CA PHE A 293 -29.69 0.93 3.92
C PHE A 293 -31.02 1.38 3.34
#